data_AF-A0A194XPH5-F1
#
_entry.id   AF-A0A194XPH5-F1
#
_cell.length_a   1.000
_cell.length_b   1.000
_cell.length_c   1.000
_cell.angle_alpha   90.00
_cell.angle_beta   90.00
_cell.angle_gamma   90.00
#
_symmetry.space_group_name_H-M   'P 1'
#
loop_
_entity.id
_entity.type
_entity.pdbx_description
1 polymer ?
#
loop_
_entity_poly.entity_id
_entity_poly.type
_entity_poly.pdbx_seq_one_letter_code
_entity_poly.pdbx_strand_id
1 'polypeptide(L)'
;MACMTSNTSSVAASLREKLPGPLKTPIVDPVESAVPPRPVELTAEQKSKYQSLLEIVKSWKEVPSTQGKGGLITESEIMWLTRECLLRYLRATKWVTAEAAKRLLGTLTWRREYGVEDLTGDHISPENETGKQIIIGYDIAARPCHYLNPGRQNTEPSPRQVQHLVFMVERVINLMVPGQETLALLINFKSSKSRSNTAPGLGQGREVLNILQTHYPERLGRALIINIPWIVNGFFKLITPFIDPLTRQKLKFNDDMRQHVPPEQLWNEFHGDLEFEYEHDVYWPALLRLCEEKHSELVSRWVKAGKNYGESEIYLKGGDEPKQVKSEANGSPAEPASTEAKTPVQTSGTQSNGNMDVMAIKPDPIITTEGDRT
;
A
#
# COMPACT_ATOMS: atom_id res chain seq x y z
N MET A 1 -38.24 27.62 18.48
CA MET A 1 -37.93 26.40 17.70
C MET A 1 -36.46 26.11 17.92
N ALA A 2 -36.15 25.16 18.80
CA ALA A 2 -34.77 24.85 19.17
C ALA A 2 -34.08 24.14 18.00
N CYS A 3 -32.94 24.69 17.57
CA CYS A 3 -32.03 24.03 16.64
C CYS A 3 -31.44 22.81 17.35
N MET A 4 -31.98 21.63 17.07
CA MET A 4 -31.35 20.37 17.46
C MET A 4 -30.13 20.16 16.56
N THR A 5 -28.98 20.66 16.99
CA THR A 5 -27.70 20.15 16.50
C THR A 5 -27.61 18.70 16.97
N SER A 6 -27.94 17.74 16.12
CA SER A 6 -27.63 16.34 16.39
C SER A 6 -26.11 16.22 16.48
N ASN A 7 -25.58 16.12 17.70
CA ASN A 7 -24.23 15.65 17.94
C ASN A 7 -24.16 14.19 17.47
N THR A 8 -23.94 13.96 16.18
CA THR A 8 -23.53 12.65 15.70
C THR A 8 -22.13 12.40 16.25
N SER A 9 -22.07 11.57 17.30
CA SER A 9 -20.82 11.05 17.86
C SER A 9 -19.98 10.39 16.76
N SER A 10 -18.66 10.58 16.79
CA SER A 10 -17.73 9.93 15.86
C SER A 10 -17.85 8.40 15.96
N VAL A 11 -17.94 7.73 14.81
CA VAL A 11 -17.93 6.27 14.68
C VAL A 11 -16.62 5.72 15.24
N ALA A 12 -15.49 6.35 14.93
CA ALA A 12 -14.20 5.97 15.48
C ALA A 12 -14.17 6.09 17.02
N ALA A 13 -14.80 7.11 17.61
CA ALA A 13 -14.91 7.23 19.06
C ALA A 13 -15.74 6.09 19.66
N SER A 14 -16.90 5.78 19.07
CA SER A 14 -17.76 4.67 19.52
C SER A 14 -17.06 3.31 19.41
N LEU A 15 -16.29 3.07 18.35
CA LEU A 15 -15.59 1.79 18.16
C LEU A 15 -14.37 1.59 19.08
N ARG A 16 -13.88 2.65 19.74
CA ARG A 16 -12.81 2.53 20.75
C ARG A 16 -13.32 2.06 22.12
N GLU A 17 -14.62 2.13 22.34
CA GLU A 17 -15.23 1.66 23.57
C GLU A 17 -15.14 0.12 23.62
N LYS A 18 -14.43 -0.40 24.63
CA LYS A 18 -14.32 -1.84 24.84
C LYS A 18 -15.61 -2.38 25.45
N LEU A 19 -16.36 -3.14 24.65
CA LEU A 19 -17.52 -3.88 25.13
C LEU A 19 -17.09 -5.26 25.66
N PRO A 20 -17.82 -5.82 26.65
CA PRO A 20 -17.56 -7.17 27.13
C PRO A 20 -17.86 -8.22 26.05
N GLY A 21 -17.10 -9.31 26.05
CA GLY A 21 -17.23 -10.42 25.10
C GLY A 21 -16.35 -10.27 23.85
N PRO A 22 -16.52 -11.17 22.85
CA PRO A 22 -15.75 -11.12 21.62
C PRO A 22 -15.98 -9.80 20.85
N LEU A 23 -14.91 -9.27 20.26
CA LEU A 23 -15.00 -8.11 19.37
C LEU A 23 -15.76 -8.51 18.08
N LYS A 24 -16.66 -7.65 17.63
CA LYS A 24 -17.47 -7.87 16.41
C LYS A 24 -17.31 -6.80 15.36
N THR A 25 -16.50 -5.77 15.64
CA THR A 25 -16.33 -4.58 14.80
C THR A 25 -14.85 -4.36 14.47
N PRO A 26 -14.52 -3.51 13.49
CA PRO A 26 -13.13 -3.15 13.21
C PRO A 26 -12.43 -2.48 14.41
N ILE A 27 -11.11 -2.69 14.50
CA ILE A 27 -10.23 -1.92 15.38
C ILE A 27 -9.85 -0.62 14.66
N VAL A 28 -9.96 0.51 15.35
CA VAL A 28 -9.75 1.84 14.78
C VAL A 28 -8.27 2.20 14.66
N ASP A 29 -7.46 1.84 15.66
CA ASP A 29 -6.08 2.31 15.79
C ASP A 29 -5.10 1.14 15.97
N PRO A 30 -3.88 1.25 15.43
CA PRO A 30 -2.79 0.37 15.80
C PRO A 30 -2.44 0.53 17.29
N VAL A 31 -1.78 -0.48 17.87
CA VAL A 31 -1.15 -0.32 19.19
C VAL A 31 -0.03 0.70 19.11
N GLU A 32 0.28 1.34 20.24
CA GLU A 32 1.30 2.40 20.30
C GLU A 32 2.69 1.94 19.79
N SER A 33 3.02 0.66 19.99
CA SER A 33 4.28 0.06 19.52
C SER A 33 4.31 -0.21 18.00
N ALA A 34 3.15 -0.25 17.34
CA ALA A 34 3.05 -0.46 15.91
C ALA A 34 3.16 0.90 15.20
N VAL A 35 4.29 1.12 14.54
CA VAL A 35 4.62 2.40 13.91
C VAL A 35 4.93 2.18 12.43
N PRO A 36 4.39 3.00 11.52
CA PRO A 36 4.77 2.96 10.11
C PRO A 36 6.29 3.09 9.93
N PRO A 37 6.89 2.36 8.97
CA PRO A 37 8.31 2.51 8.69
C PRO A 37 8.58 3.93 8.19
N ARG A 38 9.73 4.49 8.56
CA ARG A 38 10.12 5.83 8.08
C ARG A 38 10.19 5.83 6.55
N PRO A 39 9.57 6.81 5.86
CA PRO A 39 9.72 6.96 4.42
C PRO A 39 11.20 7.05 4.05
N VAL A 40 11.60 6.32 3.01
CA VAL A 40 12.95 6.45 2.44
C VAL A 40 13.08 7.82 1.80
N GLU A 41 14.11 8.57 2.16
CA GLU A 41 14.33 9.88 1.55
C GLU A 41 14.64 9.71 0.05
N LEU A 42 13.93 10.49 -0.77
CA LEU A 42 14.14 10.50 -2.21
C LEU A 42 15.50 11.12 -2.55
N THR A 43 16.24 10.46 -3.45
CA THR A 43 17.44 11.07 -4.06
C THR A 43 17.07 12.30 -4.88
N ALA A 44 18.05 13.14 -5.23
CA ALA A 44 17.81 14.30 -6.10
C ALA A 44 17.19 13.90 -7.46
N GLU A 45 17.63 12.79 -8.04
CA GLU A 45 17.06 12.24 -9.27
C GLU A 45 15.61 11.83 -9.08
N GLN A 46 15.31 11.13 -7.98
CA GLN A 46 13.95 10.69 -7.64
C GLN A 46 13.01 11.88 -7.40
N LYS A 47 13.48 12.93 -6.71
CA LYS A 47 12.75 14.19 -6.51
C LYS A 47 12.44 14.85 -7.87
N SER A 48 13.40 14.91 -8.79
CA SER A 48 13.20 15.44 -10.14
C SER A 48 12.17 14.63 -10.96
N LYS A 49 12.25 13.30 -10.89
CA LYS A 49 11.30 12.40 -11.56
C LYS A 49 9.89 12.50 -10.99
N TYR A 50 9.76 12.63 -9.68
CA TYR A 50 8.50 12.94 -9.03
C TYR A 50 7.91 14.25 -9.53
N GLN A 51 8.71 15.33 -9.55
CA GLN A 51 8.24 16.63 -10.03
C GLN A 51 7.79 16.57 -11.50
N SER A 52 8.56 15.87 -12.34
CA SER A 52 8.20 15.67 -13.74
C SER A 52 6.88 14.91 -13.90
N LEU A 53 6.66 13.85 -13.10
CA LEU A 53 5.39 13.13 -13.11
C LEU A 53 4.24 14.01 -12.61
N LEU A 54 4.46 14.80 -11.56
CA LEU A 54 3.45 15.71 -11.00
C LEU A 54 2.99 16.74 -12.04
N GLU A 55 3.91 17.32 -12.81
CA GLU A 55 3.55 18.24 -13.88
C GLU A 55 2.82 17.55 -15.04
N ILE A 56 3.17 16.31 -15.38
CA ILE A 56 2.42 15.52 -16.36
C ILE A 56 0.98 15.31 -15.88
N VAL A 57 0.76 14.87 -14.64
CA VAL A 57 -0.61 14.60 -14.16
C VAL A 57 -1.46 15.87 -14.04
N LYS A 58 -0.87 17.01 -13.66
CA LYS A 58 -1.55 18.32 -13.64
C LYS A 58 -1.95 18.80 -15.04
N SER A 59 -1.25 18.35 -16.08
CA SER A 59 -1.56 18.69 -17.46
C SER A 59 -2.79 17.96 -18.00
N TRP A 60 -3.18 16.83 -17.38
CA TRP A 60 -4.33 16.05 -17.81
C TRP A 60 -5.62 16.85 -17.65
N LYS A 61 -6.39 16.92 -18.74
CA LYS A 61 -7.73 17.52 -18.76
C LYS A 61 -8.84 16.49 -18.80
N GLU A 62 -8.56 15.34 -19.40
CA GLU A 62 -9.50 14.25 -19.59
C GLU A 62 -8.85 12.92 -19.26
N VAL A 63 -9.68 11.98 -18.80
CA VAL A 63 -9.33 10.57 -18.69
C VAL A 63 -9.98 9.85 -19.89
N PRO A 64 -9.20 9.11 -20.68
CA PRO A 64 -9.72 8.38 -21.83
C PRO A 64 -10.52 7.15 -21.38
N SER A 65 -11.38 6.64 -22.25
CA SER A 65 -12.05 5.35 -22.08
C SER A 65 -12.47 4.79 -23.43
N THR A 66 -12.44 3.47 -23.57
CA THR A 66 -12.98 2.77 -24.75
C THR A 66 -14.43 2.31 -24.56
N GLN A 67 -14.99 2.47 -23.36
CA GLN A 67 -16.34 2.04 -22.97
C GLN A 67 -17.31 3.21 -22.75
N GLY A 68 -17.00 4.39 -23.31
CA GLY A 68 -17.86 5.57 -23.20
C GLY A 68 -17.88 6.24 -21.82
N LYS A 69 -17.00 5.84 -20.89
CA LYS A 69 -16.86 6.46 -19.57
C LYS A 69 -15.68 7.46 -19.51
N GLY A 70 -15.30 8.02 -20.66
CA GLY A 70 -14.25 9.04 -20.75
C GLY A 70 -14.77 10.42 -20.33
N GLY A 71 -13.90 11.42 -20.34
CA GLY A 71 -14.28 12.83 -20.11
C GLY A 71 -13.38 13.54 -19.13
N LEU A 72 -13.77 14.76 -18.74
CA LEU A 72 -12.98 15.64 -17.89
C LEU A 72 -12.54 14.96 -16.60
N ILE A 73 -11.32 15.28 -16.14
CA ILE A 73 -10.83 14.84 -14.84
C ILE A 73 -11.71 15.40 -13.72
N THR A 74 -12.09 14.56 -12.75
CA THR A 74 -12.98 14.93 -11.64
C THR A 74 -12.19 15.33 -10.40
N GLU A 75 -12.84 16.01 -9.44
CA GLU A 75 -12.22 16.33 -8.16
C GLU A 75 -11.80 15.07 -7.36
N SER A 76 -12.61 13.99 -7.41
CA SER A 76 -12.27 12.72 -6.76
C SER A 76 -10.99 12.10 -7.33
N GLU A 77 -10.78 12.21 -8.65
CA GLU A 77 -9.58 11.73 -9.32
C GLU A 77 -8.35 12.59 -8.99
N ILE A 78 -8.50 13.91 -8.89
CA ILE A 78 -7.42 14.79 -8.45
C ILE A 78 -7.00 14.43 -7.02
N MET A 79 -7.97 14.21 -6.14
CA MET A 79 -7.73 13.80 -4.76
C MET A 79 -7.05 12.42 -4.67
N TRP A 80 -7.37 11.49 -5.58
CA TRP A 80 -6.72 10.18 -5.67
C TRP A 80 -5.26 10.26 -6.13
N LEU A 81 -4.90 11.28 -6.92
CA LEU A 81 -3.54 11.56 -7.40
C LEU A 81 -2.66 12.22 -6.31
N THR A 82 -2.57 11.58 -5.14
CA THR A 82 -1.73 12.00 -4.01
C THR A 82 -0.24 11.82 -4.30
N ARG A 83 0.63 12.47 -3.52
CA ARG A 83 2.09 12.30 -3.63
C ARG A 83 2.49 10.82 -3.55
N GLU A 84 1.99 10.12 -2.55
CA GLU A 84 2.27 8.70 -2.32
C GLU A 84 1.72 7.83 -3.46
N CYS A 85 0.56 8.18 -4.05
CA CYS A 85 0.06 7.53 -5.25
C CYS A 85 1.07 7.64 -6.40
N LEU A 86 1.52 8.85 -6.73
CA LEU A 86 2.51 9.08 -7.77
C LEU A 86 3.82 8.31 -7.50
N LEU A 87 4.28 8.30 -6.25
CA LEU A 87 5.48 7.56 -5.84
C LEU A 87 5.32 6.04 -5.95
N ARG A 88 4.16 5.47 -5.64
CA ARG A 88 3.89 4.03 -5.86
C ARG A 88 4.05 3.66 -7.32
N TYR A 89 3.52 4.47 -8.23
CA TYR A 89 3.64 4.21 -9.66
C TYR A 89 5.07 4.39 -10.16
N LEU A 90 5.81 5.39 -9.68
CA LEU A 90 7.24 5.54 -9.99
C LEU A 90 8.05 4.34 -9.52
N ARG A 91 7.85 3.86 -8.29
CA ARG A 91 8.53 2.65 -7.79
C ARG A 91 8.19 1.44 -8.65
N ALA A 92 6.91 1.24 -8.96
CA ALA A 92 6.44 0.10 -9.76
C ALA A 92 6.93 0.12 -11.22
N THR A 93 7.32 1.27 -11.76
CA THR A 93 7.92 1.38 -13.10
C THR A 93 9.44 1.58 -13.06
N LYS A 94 10.09 1.29 -11.93
CA LYS A 94 11.54 1.45 -11.75
C LYS A 94 12.00 2.87 -12.10
N TRP A 95 11.22 3.86 -11.70
CA TRP A 95 11.47 5.28 -11.90
C TRP A 95 11.53 5.71 -13.38
N VAL A 96 10.77 5.02 -14.25
CA VAL A 96 10.52 5.47 -15.63
C VAL A 96 9.24 6.33 -15.65
N THR A 97 9.42 7.65 -15.73
CA THR A 97 8.34 8.64 -15.60
C THR A 97 7.23 8.48 -16.64
N ALA A 98 7.58 8.26 -17.91
CA ALA A 98 6.60 8.08 -18.98
C ALA A 98 5.71 6.84 -18.76
N GLU A 99 6.31 5.72 -18.34
CA GLU A 99 5.57 4.50 -18.00
C GLU A 99 4.72 4.69 -16.73
N ALA A 100 5.21 5.44 -15.74
CA ALA A 100 4.43 5.76 -14.55
C ALA A 100 3.16 6.55 -14.92
N ALA A 101 3.31 7.58 -15.76
CA ALA A 101 2.19 8.37 -16.27
C ALA A 101 1.18 7.52 -17.04
N LYS A 102 1.67 6.66 -17.95
CA LYS A 102 0.81 5.74 -18.72
C LYS A 102 0.03 4.79 -17.82
N ARG A 103 0.68 4.19 -16.82
CA ARG A 103 0.03 3.27 -15.87
C ARG A 103 -0.96 3.98 -14.94
N LEU A 104 -0.66 5.19 -14.49
CA LEU A 104 -1.59 6.02 -13.71
C LEU A 104 -2.84 6.33 -14.51
N LEU A 105 -2.69 6.85 -15.74
CA LEU A 105 -3.83 7.18 -16.60
C LEU A 105 -4.66 5.94 -16.93
N GLY A 106 -4.01 4.82 -17.25
CA GLY A 106 -4.70 3.55 -17.46
C GLY A 106 -5.44 3.03 -16.22
N THR A 107 -4.97 3.38 -15.01
CA THR A 107 -5.71 3.05 -13.78
C THR A 107 -6.91 3.96 -13.58
N LEU A 108 -6.80 5.27 -13.86
CA LEU A 108 -7.97 6.16 -13.85
C LEU A 108 -9.04 5.69 -14.84
N THR A 109 -8.63 5.35 -16.07
CA THR A 109 -9.52 4.76 -17.08
C THR A 109 -10.19 3.48 -16.56
N TRP A 110 -9.41 2.54 -16.01
CA TRP A 110 -9.96 1.31 -15.44
C TRP A 110 -10.93 1.59 -14.28
N ARG A 111 -10.61 2.51 -13.37
CA ARG A 111 -11.49 2.86 -12.24
C ARG A 111 -12.86 3.31 -12.73
N ARG A 112 -12.92 4.13 -13.79
CA ARG A 112 -14.17 4.54 -14.43
C ARG A 112 -14.88 3.37 -15.09
N GLU A 113 -14.20 2.64 -15.96
CA GLU A 113 -14.77 1.52 -16.72
C GLU A 113 -15.35 0.44 -15.80
N TYR A 114 -14.56 0.03 -14.81
CA TYR A 114 -14.92 -0.97 -13.81
C TYR A 114 -16.03 -0.47 -12.85
N GLY A 115 -16.20 0.84 -12.70
CA GLY A 115 -17.16 1.44 -11.77
C GLY A 115 -16.72 1.31 -10.32
N VAL A 116 -15.43 1.51 -10.02
CA VAL A 116 -14.88 1.35 -8.66
C VAL A 116 -15.59 2.27 -7.65
N GLU A 117 -15.90 3.49 -8.05
CA GLU A 117 -16.61 4.48 -7.21
C GLU A 117 -18.12 4.19 -7.11
N ASP A 118 -18.67 3.37 -8.01
CA ASP A 118 -20.09 2.99 -8.02
C ASP A 118 -20.37 1.75 -7.14
N LEU A 119 -19.33 1.05 -6.66
CA LEU A 119 -19.50 -0.13 -5.82
C LEU A 119 -20.00 0.27 -4.42
N THR A 120 -21.18 -0.22 -4.04
CA THR A 120 -21.80 0.06 -2.73
C THR A 120 -21.67 -1.11 -1.76
N GLY A 121 -21.73 -0.78 -0.46
CA GLY A 121 -21.76 -1.78 0.60
C GLY A 121 -22.94 -2.75 0.48
N ASP A 122 -24.11 -2.27 0.05
CA ASP A 122 -25.32 -3.08 -0.12
C ASP A 122 -25.18 -4.08 -1.28
N HIS A 123 -24.63 -3.64 -2.42
CA HIS A 123 -24.39 -4.51 -3.58
C HIS A 123 -23.40 -5.65 -3.23
N ILE A 124 -22.39 -5.33 -2.42
CA ILE A 124 -21.32 -6.26 -2.04
C ILE A 124 -21.68 -7.12 -0.82
N SER A 125 -22.60 -6.67 0.05
CA SER A 125 -22.98 -7.33 1.31
C SER A 125 -23.17 -8.84 1.20
N PRO A 126 -23.92 -9.38 0.20
CA PRO A 126 -24.14 -10.82 0.07
C PRO A 126 -22.85 -11.63 -0.10
N GLU A 127 -21.80 -11.04 -0.67
CA GLU A 127 -20.50 -11.71 -0.79
C GLU A 127 -19.78 -11.85 0.55
N ASN A 128 -20.08 -11.02 1.54
CA ASN A 128 -19.38 -11.02 2.81
C ASN A 128 -20.22 -11.49 4.01
N GLU A 129 -21.44 -11.97 3.81
CA GLU A 129 -22.30 -12.52 4.90
C GLU A 129 -21.60 -13.56 5.76
N THR A 130 -20.68 -14.33 5.17
CA THR A 130 -19.91 -15.34 5.88
C THR A 130 -18.53 -14.89 6.32
N GLY A 131 -18.15 -13.62 6.22
CA GLY A 131 -16.85 -13.11 6.69
C GLY A 131 -15.65 -13.72 5.97
N LYS A 132 -15.78 -13.95 4.66
CA LYS A 132 -14.69 -14.49 3.84
C LYS A 132 -13.57 -13.46 3.58
N GLN A 133 -13.87 -12.17 3.72
CA GLN A 133 -12.89 -11.11 3.83
C GLN A 133 -13.20 -10.26 5.08
N ILE A 134 -12.19 -9.99 5.90
CA ILE A 134 -12.33 -9.23 7.15
C ILE A 134 -11.14 -8.27 7.28
N ILE A 135 -11.40 -7.02 7.64
CA ILE A 135 -10.36 -6.05 8.00
C ILE A 135 -10.46 -5.76 9.49
N ILE A 136 -9.47 -6.20 10.26
CA ILE A 136 -9.38 -6.00 11.73
C ILE A 136 -7.92 -5.95 12.15
N GLY A 137 -7.57 -5.03 13.05
CA GLY A 137 -6.21 -4.94 13.60
C GLY A 137 -5.16 -4.44 12.62
N TYR A 138 -3.94 -4.29 13.14
CA TYR A 138 -2.79 -3.74 12.46
C TYR A 138 -1.54 -4.56 12.77
N ASP A 139 -0.65 -4.72 11.80
CA ASP A 139 0.64 -5.40 11.97
C ASP A 139 1.64 -4.52 12.75
N ILE A 140 2.81 -5.06 13.10
CA ILE A 140 3.85 -4.34 13.85
C ILE A 140 4.38 -3.07 13.15
N ALA A 141 4.10 -2.90 11.86
CA ALA A 141 4.46 -1.72 11.07
C ALA A 141 3.23 -0.84 10.78
N ALA A 142 2.17 -0.98 11.59
CA ALA A 142 0.89 -0.29 11.48
C ALA A 142 0.17 -0.48 10.14
N ARG A 143 0.40 -1.60 9.44
CA ARG A 143 -0.38 -1.95 8.24
C ARG A 143 -1.73 -2.49 8.66
N PRO A 144 -2.86 -1.99 8.13
CA PRO A 144 -4.15 -2.61 8.39
C PRO A 144 -4.14 -4.06 7.90
N CYS A 145 -4.65 -4.96 8.74
CA CYS A 145 -4.67 -6.39 8.51
C CYS A 145 -5.93 -6.79 7.74
N HIS A 146 -5.75 -7.31 6.52
CA HIS A 146 -6.81 -7.81 5.67
C HIS A 146 -6.77 -9.34 5.62
N TYR A 147 -7.76 -9.97 6.25
CA TYR A 147 -7.91 -11.41 6.35
C TYR A 147 -8.72 -11.95 5.17
N LEU A 148 -8.19 -12.98 4.51
CA LEU A 148 -8.86 -13.78 3.50
C LEU A 148 -9.07 -15.20 4.04
N ASN A 149 -10.32 -15.65 4.05
CA ASN A 149 -10.72 -16.99 4.49
C ASN A 149 -11.42 -17.72 3.35
N PRO A 150 -10.70 -18.27 2.35
CA PRO A 150 -11.35 -18.88 1.19
C PRO A 150 -12.25 -20.08 1.53
N GLY A 151 -12.04 -20.73 2.68
CA GLY A 151 -12.93 -21.78 3.20
C GLY A 151 -14.33 -21.30 3.60
N ARG A 152 -14.51 -19.98 3.77
CA ARG A 152 -15.80 -19.32 4.08
C ARG A 152 -16.54 -18.85 2.81
N GLN A 153 -16.15 -19.31 1.62
CA GLN A 153 -16.86 -18.99 0.37
C GLN A 153 -18.34 -19.38 0.46
N ASN A 154 -19.23 -18.44 0.15
CA ASN A 154 -20.68 -18.56 0.33
C ASN A 154 -21.50 -18.33 -0.95
N THR A 155 -20.86 -17.91 -2.04
CA THR A 155 -21.53 -17.59 -3.30
C THR A 155 -20.98 -18.41 -4.45
N GLU A 156 -21.82 -18.60 -5.47
CA GLU A 156 -21.39 -19.15 -6.75
C GLU A 156 -20.47 -18.16 -7.50
N PRO A 157 -19.56 -18.66 -8.37
CA PRO A 157 -18.68 -17.82 -9.16
C PRO A 157 -19.45 -16.75 -9.94
N SER A 158 -19.10 -15.48 -9.74
CA SER A 158 -19.73 -14.35 -10.41
C SER A 158 -18.78 -13.15 -10.46
N PRO A 159 -19.03 -12.16 -11.34
CA PRO A 159 -18.26 -10.91 -11.35
C PRO A 159 -18.27 -10.19 -9.99
N ARG A 160 -19.34 -10.35 -9.21
CA ARG A 160 -19.48 -9.75 -7.87
C ARG A 160 -18.41 -10.23 -6.89
N GLN A 161 -17.88 -11.44 -7.05
CA GLN A 161 -16.77 -11.92 -6.22
C GLN A 161 -15.49 -11.13 -6.44
N VAL A 162 -15.21 -10.72 -7.68
CA VAL A 162 -14.04 -9.88 -8.01
C VAL A 162 -14.30 -8.44 -7.55
N GLN A 163 -15.52 -7.94 -7.74
CA GLN A 163 -15.93 -6.63 -7.22
C GLN A 163 -15.83 -6.56 -5.69
N HIS A 164 -16.17 -7.64 -4.98
CA HIS A 164 -16.02 -7.72 -3.53
C HIS A 164 -14.55 -7.59 -3.10
N LEU A 165 -13.61 -8.25 -3.81
CA LEU A 165 -12.18 -8.07 -3.53
C LEU A 165 -11.75 -6.61 -3.77
N VAL A 166 -12.11 -6.03 -4.91
CA VAL A 166 -11.78 -4.63 -5.23
C VAL A 166 -12.35 -3.69 -4.16
N PHE A 167 -13.61 -3.88 -3.78
CA PHE A 167 -14.29 -3.12 -2.74
C PHE A 167 -13.53 -3.20 -1.41
N MET A 168 -13.18 -4.41 -0.96
CA MET A 168 -12.44 -4.62 0.29
C MET A 168 -11.02 -4.04 0.23
N VAL A 169 -10.36 -4.06 -0.93
CA VAL A 169 -9.07 -3.38 -1.13
C VAL A 169 -9.22 -1.85 -0.98
N GLU A 170 -10.28 -1.25 -1.51
CA GLU A 170 -10.54 0.19 -1.29
C GLU A 170 -10.84 0.48 0.20
N ARG A 171 -11.58 -0.39 0.90
CA ARG A 171 -11.88 -0.24 2.34
C ARG A 171 -10.61 -0.33 3.20
N VAL A 172 -9.72 -1.28 2.95
CA VAL A 172 -8.47 -1.39 3.71
C VAL A 172 -7.55 -0.18 3.45
N ILE A 173 -7.58 0.41 2.25
CA ILE A 173 -6.88 1.67 1.95
C ILE A 173 -7.45 2.83 2.77
N ASN A 174 -8.77 2.90 2.96
CA ASN A 174 -9.39 3.93 3.82
C ASN A 174 -8.90 3.85 5.27
N LEU A 175 -8.51 2.66 5.75
CA LEU A 175 -8.07 2.42 7.13
C LEU A 175 -6.55 2.53 7.33
N MET A 176 -5.78 2.89 6.30
CA MET A 176 -4.35 3.14 6.44
C MET A 176 -4.09 4.38 7.27
N VAL A 177 -3.26 4.24 8.31
CA VAL A 177 -2.81 5.36 9.16
C VAL A 177 -1.82 6.27 8.44
N PRO A 178 -1.58 7.51 8.92
CA PRO A 178 -0.57 8.41 8.35
C PRO A 178 0.79 7.74 8.20
N GLY A 179 1.44 7.90 7.04
CA GLY A 179 2.75 7.29 6.77
C GLY A 179 2.70 5.81 6.35
N GLN A 180 1.52 5.19 6.34
CA GLN A 180 1.34 3.82 5.84
C GLN A 180 0.64 3.80 4.47
N GLU A 181 1.22 3.05 3.54
CA GLU A 181 0.72 2.90 2.17
C GLU A 181 0.37 1.45 1.80
N THR A 182 0.71 0.50 2.68
CA THR A 182 0.64 -0.95 2.43
C THR A 182 -0.23 -1.68 3.44
N LEU A 183 -0.75 -2.83 3.05
CA LEU A 183 -1.53 -3.72 3.90
C LEU A 183 -0.73 -4.97 4.33
N ALA A 184 -1.17 -5.59 5.42
CA ALA A 184 -0.78 -6.95 5.78
C ALA A 184 -1.92 -7.88 5.36
N LEU A 185 -1.63 -8.84 4.49
CA LEU A 185 -2.60 -9.83 4.01
C LEU A 185 -2.49 -11.09 4.86
N LEU A 186 -3.57 -11.54 5.47
CA LEU A 186 -3.58 -12.76 6.28
C LEU A 186 -4.48 -13.80 5.63
N ILE A 187 -3.93 -14.93 5.20
CA ILE A 187 -4.68 -15.94 4.44
C ILE A 187 -4.77 -17.23 5.26
N ASN A 188 -6.01 -17.64 5.54
CA ASN A 188 -6.29 -18.91 6.20
C ASN A 188 -6.93 -19.89 5.22
N PHE A 189 -6.19 -20.90 4.80
CA PHE A 189 -6.68 -21.92 3.86
C PHE A 189 -7.42 -23.09 4.52
N LYS A 190 -7.76 -22.99 5.81
CA LYS A 190 -8.60 -23.96 6.52
C LYS A 190 -9.86 -24.28 5.72
N SER A 191 -10.09 -25.56 5.46
CA SER A 191 -11.28 -26.03 4.76
C SER A 191 -12.51 -25.95 5.67
N SER A 192 -13.70 -25.93 5.06
CA SER A 192 -14.97 -26.04 5.78
C SER A 192 -15.63 -27.39 5.46
N LYS A 193 -16.61 -27.79 6.29
CA LYS A 193 -17.38 -29.03 6.09
C LYS A 193 -18.06 -29.07 4.71
N SER A 194 -18.43 -27.91 4.17
CA SER A 194 -19.06 -27.76 2.86
C SER A 194 -18.08 -27.50 1.71
N ARG A 195 -16.80 -27.21 1.99
CA ARG A 195 -15.82 -26.88 0.94
C ARG A 195 -14.40 -27.32 1.30
N SER A 196 -13.99 -28.44 0.69
CA SER A 196 -12.62 -28.96 0.78
C SER A 196 -11.63 -28.27 -0.18
N ASN A 197 -12.09 -27.79 -1.34
CA ASN A 197 -11.27 -27.04 -2.30
C ASN A 197 -11.42 -25.52 -2.12
N THR A 198 -10.41 -24.90 -1.52
CA THR A 198 -10.39 -23.48 -1.18
C THR A 198 -9.72 -22.60 -2.24
N ALA A 199 -9.18 -23.19 -3.32
CA ALA A 199 -8.56 -22.44 -4.40
C ALA A 199 -9.61 -21.75 -5.31
N PRO A 200 -9.35 -20.51 -5.76
CA PRO A 200 -10.18 -19.88 -6.79
C PRO A 200 -10.01 -20.60 -8.14
N GLY A 201 -11.02 -20.50 -9.01
CA GLY A 201 -10.90 -20.98 -10.38
C GLY A 201 -9.82 -20.21 -11.15
N LEU A 202 -9.12 -20.89 -12.09
CA LEU A 202 -7.97 -20.31 -12.79
C LEU A 202 -8.27 -18.99 -13.52
N GLY A 203 -9.45 -18.85 -14.13
CA GLY A 203 -9.86 -17.62 -14.81
C GLY A 203 -9.99 -16.43 -13.86
N GLN A 204 -10.75 -16.60 -12.78
CA GLN A 204 -10.92 -15.59 -11.73
C GLN A 204 -9.59 -15.24 -11.06
N GLY A 205 -8.73 -16.25 -10.80
CA GLY A 205 -7.40 -16.01 -10.24
C GLY A 205 -6.51 -15.13 -11.13
N ARG A 206 -6.57 -15.32 -12.45
CA ARG A 206 -5.83 -14.47 -13.41
C ARG A 206 -6.38 -13.05 -13.46
N GLU A 207 -7.70 -12.90 -13.47
CA GLU A 207 -8.35 -11.58 -13.45
C GLU A 207 -7.97 -10.79 -12.19
N VAL A 208 -8.09 -11.41 -11.01
CA VAL A 208 -7.69 -10.82 -9.73
C VAL A 208 -6.21 -10.42 -9.75
N LEU A 209 -5.34 -11.32 -10.21
CA LEU A 209 -3.90 -11.05 -10.27
C LEU A 209 -3.61 -9.85 -11.19
N ASN A 210 -4.25 -9.79 -12.36
CA ASN A 210 -4.10 -8.70 -13.29
C ASN A 210 -4.54 -7.36 -12.68
N ILE A 211 -5.68 -7.33 -11.98
CA ILE A 211 -6.16 -6.13 -11.28
C ILE A 211 -5.14 -5.67 -10.23
N LEU A 212 -4.72 -6.57 -9.34
CA LEU A 212 -3.81 -6.23 -8.24
C LEU A 212 -2.44 -5.75 -8.74
N GLN A 213 -1.86 -6.41 -9.74
CA GLN A 213 -0.55 -6.04 -10.30
C GLN A 213 -0.59 -4.74 -11.10
N THR A 214 -1.70 -4.49 -11.81
CA THR A 214 -1.80 -3.34 -12.72
C THR A 214 -2.25 -2.08 -11.98
N HIS A 215 -3.30 -2.19 -11.16
CA HIS A 215 -4.05 -1.06 -10.59
C HIS A 215 -3.83 -0.83 -9.10
N TYR A 216 -3.21 -1.79 -8.39
CA TYR A 216 -2.83 -1.67 -6.98
C TYR A 216 -1.33 -1.85 -6.75
N PRO A 217 -0.45 -1.15 -7.50
CA PRO A 217 0.99 -1.31 -7.36
C PRO A 217 1.46 -0.96 -5.94
N GLU A 218 2.48 -1.67 -5.48
CA GLU A 218 3.16 -1.38 -4.20
C GLU A 218 2.25 -1.40 -2.96
N ARG A 219 1.07 -2.06 -3.01
CA ARG A 219 0.15 -2.14 -1.86
C ARG A 219 0.41 -3.30 -0.90
N LEU A 220 1.05 -4.38 -1.35
CA LEU A 220 1.35 -5.52 -0.49
C LEU A 220 2.60 -5.25 0.36
N GLY A 221 2.43 -5.13 1.67
CA GLY A 221 3.52 -4.96 2.63
C GLY A 221 4.00 -6.28 3.22
N ARG A 222 3.06 -7.16 3.59
CA ARG A 222 3.32 -8.49 4.14
C ARG A 222 2.19 -9.46 3.76
N ALA A 223 2.49 -10.74 3.59
CA ALA A 223 1.47 -11.79 3.55
C ALA A 223 1.80 -12.90 4.54
N LEU A 224 0.83 -13.22 5.40
CA LEU A 224 0.91 -14.21 6.47
C LEU A 224 -0.06 -15.33 6.16
N ILE A 225 0.44 -16.56 6.04
CA ILE A 225 -0.34 -17.66 5.48
C ILE A 225 -0.26 -18.86 6.40
N ILE A 226 -1.44 -19.38 6.77
CA ILE A 226 -1.61 -20.55 7.64
C ILE A 226 -2.51 -21.61 6.99
N ASN A 227 -2.46 -22.83 7.55
CA ASN A 227 -3.32 -23.96 7.18
C ASN A 227 -3.24 -24.32 5.69
N ILE A 228 -2.07 -24.15 5.08
CA ILE A 228 -1.84 -24.38 3.65
C ILE A 228 -2.03 -25.88 3.37
N PRO A 229 -3.07 -26.27 2.59
CA PRO A 229 -3.23 -27.64 2.17
C PRO A 229 -2.02 -28.04 1.32
N TRP A 230 -1.58 -29.29 1.45
CA TRP A 230 -0.55 -29.87 0.57
C TRP A 230 -0.83 -29.65 -0.94
N ILE A 231 -2.11 -29.52 -1.32
CA ILE A 231 -2.58 -29.27 -2.70
C ILE A 231 -2.45 -27.81 -3.16
N VAL A 232 -2.30 -26.85 -2.23
CA VAL A 232 -2.11 -25.41 -2.53
C VAL A 232 -0.70 -25.10 -3.01
N ASN A 233 0.21 -26.08 -3.00
CA ASN A 233 1.44 -26.05 -3.80
C ASN A 233 1.16 -25.76 -5.29
N GLY A 234 0.00 -26.17 -5.83
CA GLY A 234 -0.40 -25.86 -7.21
C GLY A 234 -0.78 -24.38 -7.42
N PHE A 235 -1.52 -23.78 -6.49
CA PHE A 235 -1.86 -22.36 -6.52
C PHE A 235 -0.62 -21.47 -6.33
N PHE A 236 0.28 -21.87 -5.43
CA PHE A 236 1.58 -21.20 -5.28
C PHE A 236 2.44 -21.31 -6.53
N LYS A 237 2.54 -22.49 -7.17
CA LYS A 237 3.21 -22.65 -8.47
C LYS A 237 2.60 -21.78 -9.58
N LEU A 238 1.31 -21.46 -9.49
CA LEU A 238 0.62 -20.60 -10.47
C LEU A 238 1.02 -19.12 -10.31
N ILE A 239 1.13 -18.61 -9.09
CA ILE A 239 1.47 -17.19 -8.84
C ILE A 239 2.98 -16.94 -8.74
N THR A 240 3.77 -17.97 -8.38
CA THR A 240 5.23 -17.86 -8.16
C THR A 240 6.02 -17.32 -9.36
N PRO A 241 5.73 -17.68 -10.62
CA PRO A 241 6.41 -17.09 -11.79
C PRO A 241 6.22 -15.57 -11.91
N PHE A 242 5.19 -15.04 -11.26
CA PHE A 242 4.81 -13.62 -11.30
C PHE A 242 5.13 -12.89 -9.99
N ILE A 243 5.76 -13.57 -9.04
CA ILE A 243 6.21 -13.01 -7.76
C ILE A 243 7.69 -12.67 -7.88
N ASP A 244 7.98 -11.37 -7.94
CA ASP A 244 9.35 -10.89 -7.91
C ASP A 244 10.04 -11.23 -6.56
N PRO A 245 11.38 -11.26 -6.49
CA PRO A 245 12.10 -11.62 -5.27
C PRO A 245 11.73 -10.80 -4.03
N LEU A 246 11.41 -9.49 -4.18
CA LEU A 246 10.99 -8.66 -3.05
C LEU A 246 9.61 -9.08 -2.56
N THR A 247 8.70 -9.45 -3.46
CA THR A 247 7.39 -10.00 -3.07
C THR A 247 7.53 -11.35 -2.37
N ARG A 248 8.50 -12.19 -2.75
CA ARG A 248 8.75 -13.47 -2.05
C ARG A 248 9.17 -13.27 -0.59
N GLN A 249 9.99 -12.25 -0.30
CA GLN A 249 10.41 -11.93 1.07
C GLN A 249 9.26 -11.49 1.98
N LYS A 250 8.17 -10.96 1.39
CA LYS A 250 6.96 -10.53 2.12
C LYS A 250 6.09 -11.70 2.56
N LEU A 251 6.26 -12.90 1.99
CA LEU A 251 5.46 -14.08 2.30
C LEU A 251 6.05 -14.82 3.52
N LYS A 252 5.21 -15.05 4.54
CA LYS A 252 5.55 -15.87 5.71
C LYS A 252 4.54 -17.01 5.82
N PHE A 253 5.06 -18.22 5.89
CA PHE A 253 4.29 -19.45 5.83
C PHE A 253 4.43 -20.21 7.13
N ASN A 254 3.32 -20.49 7.82
CA ASN A 254 3.30 -21.25 9.07
C ASN A 254 4.36 -20.78 10.10
N ASP A 255 4.68 -19.50 10.07
CA ASP A 255 5.57 -18.83 11.02
C ASP A 255 4.81 -18.52 12.31
N ASP A 256 5.49 -18.06 13.36
CA ASP A 256 4.81 -17.49 14.52
C ASP A 256 4.21 -16.13 14.14
N MET A 257 2.90 -16.11 13.92
CA MET A 257 2.16 -14.92 13.49
C MET A 257 2.26 -13.76 14.50
N ARG A 258 2.50 -14.06 15.79
CA ARG A 258 2.68 -13.08 16.86
C ARG A 258 3.95 -12.24 16.69
N GLN A 259 4.90 -12.69 15.88
CA GLN A 259 6.10 -11.89 15.52
C GLN A 259 5.78 -10.79 14.51
N HIS A 260 4.65 -10.88 13.83
CA HIS A 260 4.29 -10.01 12.71
C HIS A 260 3.08 -9.12 13.02
N VAL A 261 2.19 -9.56 13.89
CA VAL A 261 1.03 -8.81 14.35
C VAL A 261 1.00 -8.85 15.89
N PRO A 262 0.88 -7.69 16.57
CA PRO A 262 0.68 -7.64 18.02
C PRO A 262 -0.45 -8.59 18.44
N PRO A 263 -0.23 -9.49 19.43
CA PRO A 263 -1.21 -10.51 19.78
C PRO A 263 -2.62 -9.98 20.07
N GLU A 264 -2.72 -8.83 20.73
CA GLU A 264 -3.98 -8.15 21.04
C GLU A 264 -4.73 -7.59 19.81
N GLN A 265 -4.08 -7.52 18.65
CA GLN A 265 -4.67 -7.16 17.36
C GLN A 265 -4.72 -8.32 16.37
N LEU A 266 -4.20 -9.49 16.76
CA LEU A 266 -4.18 -10.68 15.94
C LEU A 266 -5.36 -11.58 16.28
N TRP A 267 -6.23 -11.82 15.30
CA TRP A 267 -7.36 -12.72 15.44
C TRP A 267 -6.98 -14.09 16.00
N ASN A 268 -7.75 -14.61 16.95
CA ASN A 268 -7.54 -15.93 17.57
C ASN A 268 -7.50 -17.11 16.59
N GLU A 269 -8.19 -17.06 15.43
CA GLU A 269 -8.04 -18.05 14.35
C GLU A 269 -6.62 -18.09 13.73
N PHE A 270 -5.81 -17.05 13.98
CA PHE A 270 -4.38 -16.96 13.63
C PHE A 270 -3.47 -17.07 14.88
N HIS A 271 -3.97 -17.61 15.99
CA HIS A 271 -3.22 -17.83 17.24
C HIS A 271 -2.80 -16.55 17.99
N GLY A 272 -3.50 -15.44 17.76
CA GLY A 272 -3.39 -14.24 18.59
C GLY A 272 -4.35 -14.25 19.78
N ASP A 273 -4.37 -13.12 20.49
CA ASP A 273 -5.13 -12.92 21.73
C ASP A 273 -6.45 -12.16 21.48
N LEU A 274 -6.69 -11.68 20.24
CA LEU A 274 -7.94 -11.02 19.87
C LEU A 274 -9.05 -12.05 19.66
N GLU A 275 -9.94 -12.16 20.65
CA GLU A 275 -11.23 -12.84 20.50
C GLU A 275 -12.14 -12.03 19.58
N PHE A 276 -12.24 -12.44 18.31
CA PHE A 276 -13.10 -11.80 17.32
C PHE A 276 -14.12 -12.79 16.75
N GLU A 277 -15.37 -12.35 16.69
CA GLU A 277 -16.48 -13.09 16.12
C GLU A 277 -17.12 -12.27 14.99
N TYR A 278 -17.27 -12.90 13.82
CA TYR A 278 -17.89 -12.23 12.68
C TYR A 278 -19.41 -12.38 12.74
N GLU A 279 -20.09 -11.27 13.03
CA GLU A 279 -21.54 -11.13 12.86
C GLU A 279 -21.81 -10.08 11.79
N HIS A 280 -22.34 -10.50 10.63
CA HIS A 280 -22.44 -9.63 9.45
C HIS A 280 -23.20 -8.33 9.73
N ASP A 281 -24.36 -8.44 10.38
CA ASP A 281 -25.26 -7.31 10.68
C ASP A 281 -24.65 -6.29 11.66
N VAL A 282 -23.59 -6.67 12.38
CA VAL A 282 -22.83 -5.79 13.28
C VAL A 282 -21.57 -5.27 12.60
N TYR A 283 -20.77 -6.18 12.05
CA TYR A 283 -19.47 -5.89 11.48
C TYR A 283 -19.56 -5.01 10.24
N TRP A 284 -20.45 -5.36 9.30
CA TRP A 284 -20.49 -4.75 7.98
C TRP A 284 -20.89 -3.26 8.06
N PRO A 285 -21.98 -2.88 8.75
CA PRO A 285 -22.30 -1.45 8.93
C PRO A 285 -21.25 -0.68 9.73
N ALA A 286 -20.56 -1.32 10.68
CA ALA A 286 -19.48 -0.68 11.43
C ALA A 286 -18.27 -0.36 10.54
N LEU A 287 -17.85 -1.32 9.70
CA LEU A 287 -16.77 -1.11 8.72
C LEU A 287 -17.11 0.00 7.75
N LEU A 288 -18.30 -0.04 7.13
CA LEU A 288 -18.70 0.96 6.14
C LEU A 288 -18.73 2.37 6.74
N ARG A 289 -19.33 2.54 7.92
CA ARG A 289 -19.38 3.83 8.61
C ARG A 289 -18.00 4.35 9.01
N LEU A 290 -17.10 3.47 9.46
CA LEU A 290 -15.73 3.86 9.78
C LEU A 290 -14.97 4.30 8.53
N CYS A 291 -15.07 3.55 7.42
CA CYS A 291 -14.44 3.93 6.16
C CYS A 291 -14.99 5.26 5.62
N GLU A 292 -16.29 5.50 5.72
CA GLU A 292 -16.92 6.75 5.32
C GLU A 292 -16.43 7.93 6.17
N GLU A 293 -16.35 7.77 7.49
CA GLU A 293 -15.78 8.79 8.39
C GLU A 293 -14.34 9.13 7.99
N LYS A 294 -13.49 8.11 7.78
CA LYS A 294 -12.09 8.32 7.35
C LYS A 294 -11.99 8.97 5.98
N HIS A 295 -12.86 8.61 5.04
CA HIS A 295 -12.90 9.24 3.72
C HIS A 295 -13.33 10.71 3.81
N SER A 296 -14.38 11.01 4.57
CA SER A 296 -14.87 12.36 4.81
C SER A 296 -13.83 13.26 5.48
N GLU A 297 -13.10 12.74 6.47
CA GLU A 297 -11.95 13.43 7.08
C GLU A 297 -10.85 13.76 6.06
N LEU A 298 -10.51 12.80 5.20
CA LEU A 298 -9.53 12.97 4.14
C LEU A 298 -9.95 14.04 3.12
N VAL A 299 -11.21 13.99 2.66
CA VAL A 299 -11.80 14.98 1.76
C VAL A 299 -11.75 16.37 2.40
N SER A 300 -12.14 16.49 3.68
CA SER A 300 -12.12 17.77 4.41
C SER A 300 -10.72 18.39 4.44
N ARG A 301 -9.69 17.58 4.72
CA ARG A 301 -8.29 18.06 4.71
C ARG A 301 -7.81 18.44 3.31
N TRP A 302 -8.17 17.66 2.29
CA TRP A 302 -7.82 17.97 0.90
C TRP A 302 -8.45 19.28 0.41
N VAL A 303 -9.72 19.51 0.74
CA VAL A 303 -10.42 20.78 0.47
C VAL A 303 -9.73 21.94 1.21
N LYS A 304 -9.40 21.75 2.49
CA LYS A 304 -8.68 22.76 3.29
C LYS A 304 -7.29 23.08 2.74
N ALA A 305 -6.62 22.12 2.11
CA ALA A 305 -5.33 22.33 1.44
C ALA A 305 -5.44 23.03 0.09
N GLY A 306 -6.66 23.20 -0.46
CA GLY A 306 -6.90 23.88 -1.74
C GLY A 306 -7.10 22.95 -2.93
N LYS A 307 -7.49 21.69 -2.68
CA LYS A 307 -7.80 20.69 -3.72
C LYS A 307 -6.61 20.39 -4.66
N ASN A 308 -5.40 20.31 -4.10
CA ASN A 308 -4.17 20.15 -4.88
C ASN A 308 -4.00 18.73 -5.45
N TYR A 309 -3.37 18.66 -6.62
CA TYR A 309 -2.69 17.45 -7.09
C TYR A 309 -1.46 17.17 -6.22
N GLY A 310 -1.15 15.89 -5.99
CA GLY A 310 0.06 15.51 -5.29
C GLY A 310 0.03 15.87 -3.81
N GLU A 311 -1.15 16.06 -3.22
CA GLU A 311 -1.26 16.30 -1.79
C GLU A 311 -0.80 15.07 -0.99
N SER A 312 -0.24 15.30 0.18
CA SER A 312 0.36 14.26 1.03
C SER A 312 -0.68 13.37 1.69
N GLU A 313 -0.61 12.04 1.50
CA GLU A 313 -1.43 11.10 2.27
C GLU A 313 -1.16 11.20 3.78
N ILE A 314 0.05 11.58 4.20
CA ILE A 314 0.37 11.78 5.62
C ILE A 314 -0.49 12.91 6.19
N TYR A 315 -0.48 14.08 5.54
CA TYR A 315 -1.30 15.21 5.93
C TYR A 315 -2.80 14.90 5.85
N LEU A 316 -3.22 14.31 4.72
CA LEU A 316 -4.62 13.99 4.45
C LEU A 316 -5.22 13.01 5.47
N LYS A 317 -4.40 12.10 5.99
CA LYS A 317 -4.79 11.14 7.04
C LYS A 317 -4.62 11.70 8.46
N GLY A 318 -4.21 12.97 8.61
CA GLY A 318 -4.11 13.66 9.89
C GLY A 318 -2.78 13.49 10.63
N GLY A 319 -1.73 13.05 9.94
CA GLY A 319 -0.37 13.04 10.49
C GLY A 319 0.31 14.40 10.36
N ASP A 320 1.33 14.61 11.20
CA ASP A 320 2.18 15.80 11.12
C ASP A 320 3.11 15.69 9.92
N GLU A 321 3.15 16.75 9.11
CA GLU A 321 4.09 16.88 8.01
C GLU A 321 4.91 18.17 8.17
N PRO A 322 6.25 18.14 8.08
CA PRO A 322 7.02 19.36 8.01
C PRO A 322 6.57 20.14 6.78
N LYS A 323 6.14 21.40 6.98
CA LYS A 323 5.67 22.28 5.90
C LYS A 323 6.66 22.25 4.74
N GLN A 324 6.23 21.79 3.56
CA GLN A 324 7.02 21.98 2.35
C GLN A 324 7.23 23.48 2.16
N VAL A 325 8.49 23.92 2.21
CA VAL A 325 8.87 25.27 1.84
C VAL A 325 8.47 25.44 0.38
N LYS A 326 7.52 26.34 0.12
CA LYS A 326 7.21 26.77 -1.25
C LYS A 326 8.53 27.18 -1.89
N SER A 327 8.94 26.51 -2.97
CA SER A 327 10.05 27.01 -3.78
C SER A 327 9.55 28.27 -4.46
N GLU A 328 9.84 29.42 -3.87
CA GLU A 328 9.68 30.70 -4.55
C GLU A 328 10.64 30.71 -5.73
N ALA A 329 10.08 30.58 -6.93
CA ALA A 329 10.73 31.00 -8.15
C ALA A 329 10.93 32.51 -8.06
N ASN A 330 12.16 32.96 -7.82
CA ASN A 330 12.62 34.28 -8.23
C ASN A 330 14.13 34.21 -8.48
N GLY A 331 14.47 33.94 -9.73
CA GLY A 331 15.79 34.27 -10.26
C GLY A 331 15.89 35.78 -10.44
N SER A 332 16.94 36.37 -9.90
CA SER A 332 17.57 37.54 -10.50
C SER A 332 19.09 37.41 -10.39
N PRO A 333 19.83 37.95 -11.37
CA PRO A 333 21.17 37.50 -11.68
C PRO A 333 22.22 38.23 -10.84
N ALA A 334 23.19 37.50 -10.31
CA ALA A 334 24.43 38.09 -9.80
C ALA A 334 25.53 37.91 -10.86
N GLU A 335 26.02 39.04 -11.36
CA GLU A 335 27.21 39.20 -12.21
C GLU A 335 28.52 38.84 -11.47
N PRO A 336 29.64 38.65 -12.20
CA PRO A 336 30.72 37.76 -11.81
C PRO A 336 31.73 38.40 -10.84
N ALA A 337 32.18 37.62 -9.85
CA ALA A 337 33.29 38.00 -9.00
C ALA A 337 34.64 37.75 -9.70
N SER A 338 35.40 38.83 -9.81
CA SER A 338 36.77 38.92 -10.31
C SER A 338 37.78 38.18 -9.43
N THR A 339 38.78 37.63 -10.12
CA THR A 339 40.04 37.06 -9.65
C THR A 339 40.84 37.97 -8.70
N GLU A 340 41.37 37.41 -7.61
CA GLU A 340 42.63 37.87 -7.02
C GLU A 340 43.43 36.68 -6.46
N ALA A 341 44.70 36.63 -6.86
CA ALA A 341 45.70 35.64 -6.50
C ALA A 341 46.48 36.06 -5.25
N LYS A 342 46.83 35.10 -4.37
CA LYS A 342 48.01 35.21 -3.50
C LYS A 342 48.73 33.85 -3.36
N THR A 343 50.01 33.87 -3.75
CA THR A 343 51.04 32.83 -3.67
C THR A 343 51.61 32.69 -2.22
N PRO A 344 52.51 31.74 -1.92
CA PRO A 344 52.45 30.93 -0.70
C PRO A 344 53.57 31.25 0.31
N VAL A 345 53.40 30.81 1.56
CA VAL A 345 54.44 30.85 2.58
C VAL A 345 55.07 29.47 2.73
N GLN A 346 56.40 29.41 2.55
CA GLN A 346 57.27 28.29 2.87
C GLN A 346 57.66 28.31 4.36
N THR A 347 57.79 27.13 4.96
CA THR A 347 58.82 26.85 5.98
C THR A 347 59.33 25.40 5.89
N SER A 348 60.65 25.28 5.80
CA SER A 348 61.58 24.18 6.12
C SER A 348 61.04 22.99 6.94
N GLY A 349 61.44 21.72 6.77
CA GLY A 349 62.59 21.10 6.12
C GLY A 349 63.30 20.16 7.11
N THR A 350 63.29 18.84 6.89
CA THR A 350 64.36 17.90 7.33
C THR A 350 64.28 16.59 6.52
N GLN A 351 65.42 16.14 6.01
CA GLN A 351 65.61 14.91 5.22
C GLN A 351 65.81 13.68 6.12
N SER A 352 65.35 12.52 5.65
CA SER A 352 66.10 11.26 5.82
C SER A 352 65.75 10.27 4.69
N ASN A 353 66.79 9.78 4.00
CA ASN A 353 66.73 8.75 2.96
C ASN A 353 66.26 7.40 3.49
N GLY A 354 65.49 6.67 2.66
CA GLY A 354 65.16 5.26 2.86
C GLY A 354 64.57 4.66 1.59
N ASN A 355 65.40 3.89 0.88
CA ASN A 355 65.11 3.17 -0.35
C ASN A 355 64.40 1.84 -0.06
N MET A 356 63.30 1.49 -0.76
CA MET A 356 63.03 0.16 -1.35
C MET A 356 61.55 -0.11 -1.68
N ASP A 357 61.40 -0.69 -2.86
CA ASP A 357 60.45 -1.72 -3.29
C ASP A 357 59.00 -1.40 -3.68
N VAL A 358 58.83 -1.48 -5.00
CA VAL A 358 57.62 -1.67 -5.78
C VAL A 358 57.07 -3.08 -5.53
N MET A 359 55.86 -3.20 -4.97
CA MET A 359 55.08 -4.44 -5.05
C MET A 359 53.89 -4.26 -5.98
N ALA A 360 54.02 -4.88 -7.15
CA ALA A 360 52.93 -5.17 -8.07
C ALA A 360 52.04 -6.28 -7.48
N ILE A 361 50.74 -6.03 -7.40
CA ILE A 361 49.74 -7.04 -7.04
C ILE A 361 49.28 -7.72 -8.34
N LYS A 362 49.61 -9.02 -8.45
CA LYS A 362 49.13 -9.94 -9.49
C LYS A 362 47.67 -10.35 -9.24
N PRO A 363 46.87 -10.61 -10.29
CA PRO A 363 45.60 -11.30 -10.19
C PRO A 363 45.78 -12.82 -10.35
N ASP A 364 45.01 -13.62 -9.61
CA ASP A 364 44.90 -15.08 -9.71
C ASP A 364 43.44 -15.48 -9.36
N PRO A 365 42.93 -16.67 -9.74
CA PRO A 365 42.52 -17.00 -11.11
C PRO A 365 41.08 -17.55 -11.18
N ILE A 366 40.59 -17.72 -12.42
CA ILE A 366 39.31 -18.31 -12.79
C ILE A 366 39.29 -19.81 -12.46
N ILE A 367 38.28 -20.27 -11.71
CA ILE A 367 38.02 -21.69 -11.46
C ILE A 367 37.00 -22.20 -12.48
N THR A 368 37.44 -23.09 -13.35
CA THR A 368 36.60 -24.02 -14.13
C THR A 368 36.77 -25.42 -13.56
N THR A 369 35.67 -26.12 -13.29
CA THR A 369 35.68 -27.59 -13.15
C THR A 369 34.39 -28.15 -13.77
N GLU A 370 34.52 -28.64 -15.01
CA GLU A 370 33.76 -29.80 -15.49
C GLU A 370 34.42 -31.07 -14.94
N GLY A 371 33.62 -32.13 -14.72
CA GLY A 371 34.16 -33.49 -14.56
C GLY A 371 33.43 -34.41 -13.57
N ASP A 372 32.28 -34.93 -14.01
CA ASP A 372 32.01 -36.38 -14.15
C ASP A 372 32.21 -37.35 -12.95
N ARG A 373 31.14 -38.06 -12.56
CA ARG A 373 31.04 -39.54 -12.60
C ARG A 373 29.84 -40.12 -11.82
N THR A 374 29.34 -41.22 -12.39
CA THR A 374 28.44 -42.30 -11.91
C THR A 374 26.95 -42.05 -11.78
#